data_AF-A0A537FQI3-F1
#
_entry.id   AF-A0A537FQI3-F1
#
_cell.length_a   1.000
_cell.length_b   1.000
_cell.length_c   1.000
_cell.angle_alpha   90.00
_cell.angle_beta   90.00
_cell.angle_gamma   90.00
#
_symmetry.space_group_name_H-M   'P 1'
#
loop_
_entity.id
_entity.type
_entity.pdbx_description
1 polymer ?
#
loop_
_entity_poly.entity_id
_entity_poly.type
_entity_poly.pdbx_seq_one_letter_code
_entity_poly.pdbx_strand_id
1 'polypeptide(L)' 'MPDSSSDSSRSPGLAKGPVLFVCIENAGRSQVAEAFARKYGLSALSAGTIPSARINPIVVRGMLER' A
#
# COMPACT_ATOMS: atom_id res chain seq x y z
N MET A 1 -38.13 30.04 -0.36
CA MET A 1 -36.66 30.08 -0.44
C MET A 1 -36.16 28.66 -0.19
N PRO A 2 -35.93 27.85 -1.24
CA PRO A 2 -35.44 26.48 -1.09
C PRO A 2 -33.91 26.42 -0.99
N ASP A 3 -33.43 25.53 -0.12
CA ASP A 3 -32.05 25.34 0.29
C ASP A 3 -31.12 24.99 -0.87
N SER A 4 -30.15 25.87 -1.12
CA SER A 4 -29.06 25.67 -2.08
C SER A 4 -27.88 25.07 -1.35
N SER A 5 -27.72 23.73 -1.41
CA SER A 5 -26.43 23.02 -1.39
C SER A 5 -26.69 21.51 -1.55
N SER A 6 -27.36 21.15 -2.64
CA SER A 6 -27.31 19.81 -3.20
C SER A 6 -25.92 19.55 -3.76
N ASP A 7 -24.99 19.04 -2.94
CA ASP A 7 -23.79 18.38 -3.45
C ASP A 7 -24.14 16.93 -3.85
N SER A 8 -24.90 16.84 -4.94
CA SER A 8 -24.97 15.63 -5.74
C SER A 8 -23.62 15.43 -6.43
N SER A 9 -22.82 14.47 -5.98
CA SER A 9 -21.98 13.58 -6.82
C SER A 9 -20.66 13.15 -6.17
N ARG A 10 -20.71 12.30 -5.15
CA ARG A 10 -19.69 11.26 -4.96
C ARG A 10 -20.25 10.20 -4.03
N SER A 11 -20.94 9.22 -4.59
CA SER A 11 -20.79 7.87 -4.07
C SER A 11 -19.33 7.51 -4.33
N PRO A 12 -18.45 7.40 -3.31
CA PRO A 12 -17.18 6.76 -3.55
C PRO A 12 -17.55 5.30 -3.75
N GLY A 13 -17.72 4.85 -5.00
CA GLY A 13 -17.74 3.44 -5.31
C GLY A 13 -16.42 2.89 -4.80
N LEU A 14 -16.45 2.37 -3.55
CA LEU A 14 -15.33 2.00 -2.70
C LEU A 14 -14.00 2.38 -3.33
N ALA A 15 -13.66 3.68 -3.32
CA ALA A 15 -12.38 4.13 -3.86
C ALA A 15 -11.34 3.38 -3.04
N LYS A 16 -10.81 2.29 -3.62
CA LYS A 16 -10.16 1.24 -2.85
C LYS A 16 -8.92 1.89 -2.25
N GLY A 17 -9.05 2.24 -0.97
CA GLY A 17 -8.08 3.09 -0.30
C GLY A 17 -6.69 2.46 -0.34
N PRO A 18 -5.64 3.24 -0.09
CA PRO A 18 -4.28 2.70 -0.05
C PRO A 18 -4.21 1.53 0.93
N VAL A 19 -3.72 0.38 0.46
CA VAL A 19 -3.53 -0.83 1.26
C VAL A 19 -2.22 -0.71 2.02
N LEU A 20 -2.24 -0.80 3.35
CA LEU A 20 -1.04 -0.77 4.17
C LEU A 20 -0.61 -2.19 4.57
N PHE A 21 0.60 -2.58 4.17
CA PHE A 21 1.24 -3.84 4.57
C PHE A 21 2.20 -3.60 5.74
N VAL A 22 1.99 -4.27 6.87
CA VAL A 22 2.80 -4.07 8.08
C VAL A 22 3.55 -5.34 8.44
N CYS A 23 4.86 -5.23 8.70
CA CYS A 23 5.61 -6.28 9.39
C CYS A 23 6.46 -5.66 10.52
N ILE A 24 7.30 -6.45 11.18
CA ILE A 24 8.10 -5.95 12.30
C ILE A 24 9.16 -4.97 11.78
N GLU A 25 10.02 -5.43 10.86
CA GLU A 25 11.22 -4.68 10.46
C GLU A 25 11.08 -3.78 9.23
N ASN A 26 9.93 -3.81 8.55
CA ASN A 26 9.74 -3.26 7.20
C ASN A 26 10.84 -3.59 6.17
N ALA A 27 11.55 -4.70 6.34
CA ALA A 27 12.68 -5.11 5.51
C ALA A 27 12.39 -6.38 4.70
N GLY A 28 11.20 -6.97 4.87
CA GLY A 28 10.90 -8.33 4.45
C GLY A 28 9.59 -8.43 3.66
N ARG A 29 8.64 -9.16 4.24
CA ARG A 29 7.34 -9.49 3.63
C ARG A 29 6.51 -8.26 3.25
N SER A 30 6.53 -7.21 4.07
CA SER A 30 5.79 -5.97 3.80
C SER A 30 6.29 -5.27 2.53
N GLN A 31 7.60 -5.27 2.29
CA GLN A 31 8.23 -4.72 1.07
C GLN A 31 7.85 -5.52 -0.17
N VAL A 32 7.91 -6.86 -0.07
CA VAL A 32 7.47 -7.76 -1.15
C VAL A 32 6.02 -7.50 -1.51
N ALA A 33 5.14 -7.47 -0.50
CA ALA A 33 3.71 -7.30 -0.70
C ALA A 33 3.37 -5.94 -1.31
N GLU A 34 4.00 -4.86 -0.84
CA GLU A 34 3.84 -3.53 -1.43
C GLU A 34 4.26 -3.52 -2.91
N ALA A 35 5.44 -4.06 -3.23
CA ALA A 35 5.95 -4.08 -4.59
C ALA A 35 5.05 -4.91 -5.53
N PHE A 36 4.55 -6.06 -5.09
CA PHE A 36 3.59 -6.85 -5.86
C PHE A 36 2.26 -6.12 -6.02
N ALA A 37 1.70 -5.55 -4.95
CA ALA A 37 0.44 -4.82 -5.01
C ALA A 37 0.53 -3.63 -5.98
N ARG A 38 1.62 -2.86 -5.94
CA ARG A 38 1.91 -1.79 -6.91
C ARG A 38 2.03 -2.32 -8.34
N LYS A 39 2.69 -3.47 -8.54
CA LYS A 39 2.80 -4.14 -9.85
C LYS A 39 1.44 -4.53 -10.43
N TYR A 40 0.46 -4.87 -9.59
CA TYR A 40 -0.91 -5.18 -10.00
C TYR A 40 -1.85 -3.95 -10.05
N GLY A 41 -1.32 -2.73 -9.91
CA GLY A 41 -2.10 -1.49 -10.03
C GLY A 41 -2.87 -1.09 -8.76
N LEU A 42 -2.55 -1.67 -7.61
CA LEU A 42 -3.12 -1.26 -6.32
C LEU A 42 -2.28 -0.13 -5.71
N SER A 43 -2.97 0.84 -5.09
CA SER A 43 -2.32 1.80 -4.20
C SER A 43 -1.91 1.06 -2.92
N ALA A 44 -0.60 0.93 -2.69
CA ALA A 44 -0.07 0.18 -1.57
C ALA A 44 1.07 0.93 -0.87
N LEU A 45 1.15 0.74 0.45
CA LEU A 45 2.15 1.31 1.34
C LEU A 45 2.69 0.19 2.25
N SER A 46 3.91 0.32 2.76
CA SER A 46 4.46 -0.57 3.77
C SER A 46 4.90 0.16 5.03
N ALA A 47 4.84 -0.52 6.18
CA ALA A 47 5.31 0.00 7.46
C ALA A 47 5.94 -1.10 8.35
N GLY A 48 6.73 -0.64 9.32
CA GLY A 48 7.41 -1.44 10.33
C GLY A 48 7.08 -0.97 11.73
N THR A 49 6.91 -1.89 12.68
CA THR A 49 6.81 -1.52 14.10
C THR A 49 8.18 -1.19 14.71
N ILE A 50 9.24 -1.87 14.25
CA ILE A 50 10.64 -1.64 14.63
C ILE A 50 11.46 -1.65 13.32
N PRO A 51 11.44 -0.56 12.53
CA PRO A 51 12.02 -0.55 11.20
C PRO A 51 13.53 -0.80 11.23
N SER A 52 13.98 -1.73 10.39
CA SER A 52 15.40 -2.01 10.18
C SER A 52 16.00 -1.01 9.19
N ALA A 53 17.29 -0.71 9.33
CA ALA A 53 17.98 0.25 8.48
C ALA A 53 18.19 -0.23 7.04
N ARG A 54 18.04 -1.53 6.77
CA ARG A 54 18.28 -2.14 5.46
C ARG A 54 17.19 -3.14 5.11
N ILE A 55 16.78 -3.14 3.85
CA ILE A 55 15.92 -4.19 3.28
C ILE A 55 16.71 -5.51 3.25
N ASN A 56 16.04 -6.63 3.53
CA ASN A 56 16.66 -7.94 3.51
C ASN A 56 17.16 -8.26 2.09
N PRO A 57 18.46 -8.55 1.91
CA PRO A 57 19.03 -8.81 0.58
C PRO A 57 18.42 -10.05 -0.10
N ILE A 58 17.91 -11.01 0.67
CA ILE A 58 17.18 -12.18 0.13
C ILE A 58 15.89 -11.73 -0.55
N VAL A 59 15.18 -10.78 0.03
CA VAL A 59 13.97 -10.21 -0.56
C VAL A 59 14.29 -9.50 -1.86
N VAL A 60 15.34 -8.69 -1.88
CA VAL A 60 15.79 -7.99 -3.11
C VAL A 60 16.12 -9.01 -4.20
N ARG A 61 16.89 -10.04 -3.87
CA ARG A 61 17.25 -11.11 -4.81
C ARG A 61 16.03 -11.88 -5.31
N GLY A 62 15.11 -12.26 -4.43
CA GLY A 62 13.87 -12.94 -4.79
C GLY A 62 12.93 -12.10 -5.66
N MET A 63 12.96 -10.77 -5.56
CA MET A 63 12.21 -9.88 -6.46
C MET A 63 12.88 -9.67 -7.82
N LEU A 64 14.19 -9.94 -7.94
CA LEU A 64 14.95 -9.93 -9.19
C LEU A 64 14.82 -11.24 -9.97
N GLU A 65 14.63 -12.34 -9.25
CA GLU A 65 14.33 -13.66 -9.81
C GLU A 65 12.89 -13.62 -10.37
N ARG A 66 12.73 -13.85 -11.68
CA ARG A 66 11.46 -13.75 -12.42
C ARG A 66 10.82 -15.12 -12.64
#